data_AF-D0ULL1-F1
#
_entry.id   AF-D0ULL1-F1
#
_cell.length_a   1.000
_cell.length_b   1.000
_cell.length_c   1.000
_cell.angle_alpha   90.00
_cell.angle_beta   90.00
_cell.angle_gamma   90.00
#
_symmetry.space_group_name_H-M   'P 1'
#
loop_
_entity.id
_entity.type
_entity.pdbx_description
1 polymer ?
#
loop_
_entity_poly.entity_id
_entity_poly.type
_entity_poly.pdbx_seq_one_letter_code
_entity_poly.pdbx_strand_id
1 'polypeptide(L)'
;YFDDAPLMSVPGRTHPVEIFYTQEPERDYLEAAIRTVIQIHMVEEVKGDILMFLTGQEEIEEACKRIKREIDGLGPDVGDLKCIPLYSTLPPNLQQRIFEAPPPDKSNGAIGRKIVVSTNIAETSLTIDGVVFVIDPGFSKQKVYNPRIRVESLLVSPISKASAQQRAGRAGRTRPGKCFRLYTEKAYK
;
A
#
# COMPACT_ATOMS: atom_id res chain seq x y z
N TYR A 1 -25.54 -20.65 -9.30
CA TYR A 1 -26.18 -19.42 -8.80
C TYR A 1 -26.94 -18.72 -9.91
N PHE A 2 -26.33 -18.49 -11.08
CA PHE A 2 -26.98 -17.83 -12.22
C PHE A 2 -27.34 -18.79 -13.37
N ASP A 3 -27.86 -19.99 -13.08
CA ASP A 3 -28.39 -20.93 -14.10
C ASP A 3 -27.57 -21.02 -15.40
N ASP A 4 -26.27 -21.32 -15.27
CA ASP A 4 -25.31 -21.46 -16.38
C ASP A 4 -25.23 -20.26 -17.35
N ALA A 5 -25.47 -19.05 -16.83
CA ALA A 5 -25.30 -17.81 -17.59
C ALA A 5 -23.90 -17.73 -18.25
N PRO A 6 -23.80 -17.22 -19.50
CA PRO A 6 -22.54 -17.14 -20.22
C PRO A 6 -21.49 -16.27 -19.49
N LEU A 7 -20.25 -16.79 -19.41
CA LEU A 7 -19.13 -16.08 -18.80
C LEU A 7 -18.25 -15.45 -19.89
N MET A 8 -18.17 -14.12 -19.87
CA MET A 8 -17.25 -13.36 -20.72
C MET A 8 -16.03 -12.95 -19.89
N SER A 9 -14.85 -13.46 -20.24
CA SER A 9 -13.60 -13.10 -19.58
C SER A 9 -12.82 -12.10 -20.45
N VAL A 10 -12.56 -10.92 -19.91
CA VAL A 10 -11.67 -9.93 -20.53
C VAL A 10 -10.28 -10.10 -19.93
N PRO A 11 -9.24 -10.43 -20.72
CA PRO A 11 -7.90 -10.60 -20.19
C PRO A 11 -7.38 -9.29 -19.60
N GLY A 12 -6.91 -9.35 -18.34
CA GLY A 12 -6.32 -8.21 -17.66
C GLY A 12 -4.99 -7.79 -18.29
N ARG A 13 -4.75 -6.49 -18.42
CA ARG A 13 -3.46 -5.92 -18.87
C ARG A 13 -2.54 -5.64 -17.68
N THR A 14 -2.31 -6.63 -16.83
CA THR A 14 -1.42 -6.47 -15.67
C THR A 14 0.00 -6.89 -16.04
N HIS A 15 0.96 -6.01 -15.77
CA HIS A 15 2.38 -6.29 -15.86
C HIS A 15 2.82 -7.23 -14.71
N PRO A 16 3.94 -7.97 -14.87
CA PRO A 16 4.44 -8.85 -13.83
C PRO A 16 4.77 -8.08 -12.54
N VAL A 17 4.42 -8.67 -11.40
CA VAL A 17 4.73 -8.13 -10.07
C VAL A 17 5.61 -9.12 -9.33
N GLU A 18 6.80 -8.70 -8.92
CA GLU A 18 7.67 -9.49 -8.08
C GLU A 18 7.17 -9.46 -6.63
N ILE A 19 7.05 -10.62 -5.99
CA ILE A 19 6.51 -10.75 -4.64
C ILE A 19 7.63 -11.10 -3.66
N PHE A 20 7.81 -10.25 -2.66
CA PHE A 20 8.73 -10.46 -1.55
C PHE A 20 7.95 -10.78 -0.28
N TYR A 21 8.50 -11.66 0.55
CA TYR A 21 7.97 -12.01 1.87
C TYR A 21 9.03 -11.76 2.92
N THR A 22 8.63 -11.45 4.14
CA THR A 22 9.55 -11.47 5.27
C THR A 22 9.94 -12.91 5.61
N GLN A 23 11.17 -13.10 6.10
CA GLN A 23 11.64 -14.43 6.50
C GLN A 23 10.98 -14.89 7.81
N GLU A 24 10.75 -13.93 8.71
CA GLU A 24 10.12 -14.17 10.02
C GLU A 24 8.85 -13.30 10.18
N PRO A 25 7.91 -13.69 11.06
CA PRO A 25 6.77 -12.85 11.39
C PRO A 25 7.19 -11.51 12.01
N GLU A 26 6.67 -10.41 11.47
CA GLU A 26 6.91 -9.07 12.02
C GLU A 26 5.97 -8.80 13.20
N ARG A 27 6.54 -8.50 14.38
CA ARG A 27 5.75 -8.18 15.59
C ARG A 27 5.14 -6.78 15.51
N ASP A 28 5.90 -5.84 14.95
CA ASP A 28 5.46 -4.47 14.69
C ASP A 28 5.49 -4.23 13.19
N TYR A 29 4.36 -4.50 12.54
CA TYR A 29 4.24 -4.30 11.10
C TYR A 29 4.28 -2.83 10.71
N LEU A 30 3.96 -1.90 11.63
CA LEU A 30 3.96 -0.46 11.34
C LEU A 30 5.41 0.01 11.21
N GLU A 31 6.27 -0.35 12.16
CA GLU A 31 7.71 -0.14 12.10
C GLU A 31 8.31 -0.75 10.83
N ALA A 32 8.03 -2.03 10.59
CA ALA A 32 8.55 -2.75 9.42
C ALA A 32 8.10 -2.10 8.11
N ALA A 33 6.86 -1.60 8.04
CA ALA A 33 6.34 -0.92 6.86
C ALA A 33 7.05 0.42 6.62
N ILE A 34 7.21 1.24 7.66
CA ILE A 34 7.92 2.53 7.57
C ILE A 34 9.37 2.30 7.12
N ARG A 35 10.09 1.36 7.75
CA ARG A 35 11.46 0.99 7.35
C ARG A 35 11.53 0.57 5.88
N THR A 36 10.54 -0.21 5.42
CA THR A 36 10.46 -0.64 4.02
C THR A 36 10.24 0.53 3.07
N VAL A 37 9.44 1.54 3.45
CA VAL A 37 9.28 2.79 2.67
C VAL A 37 10.62 3.49 2.51
N ILE A 38 11.36 3.69 3.61
CA ILE A 38 12.65 4.37 3.58
C ILE A 38 13.65 3.58 2.74
N GLN A 39 13.70 2.26 2.89
CA GLN A 39 14.59 1.41 2.10
C GLN A 39 14.29 1.49 0.61
N ILE A 40 13.01 1.42 0.20
CA ILE A 40 12.61 1.59 -1.20
C ILE A 40 13.04 2.96 -1.71
N HIS A 41 12.79 4.03 -0.93
CA HIS A 41 13.12 5.39 -1.33
C HIS A 41 14.62 5.60 -1.54
N MET A 42 15.45 4.96 -0.71
CA MET A 42 16.91 5.10 -0.72
C MET A 42 17.62 4.20 -1.72
N VAL A 43 17.13 2.97 -1.93
CA VAL A 43 17.88 1.91 -2.62
C VAL A 43 17.34 1.64 -4.02
N GLU A 44 16.04 1.83 -4.26
CA GLU A 44 15.49 1.55 -5.58
C GLU A 44 15.86 2.66 -6.56
N GLU A 45 16.59 2.31 -7.62
CA GLU A 45 16.96 3.23 -8.71
C GLU A 45 15.83 3.43 -9.73
N VAL A 46 14.77 2.61 -9.66
CA VAL A 46 13.64 2.68 -10.58
C VAL A 46 12.63 3.69 -10.07
N LYS A 47 12.34 4.72 -10.86
CA LYS A 47 11.26 5.69 -10.56
C LYS A 47 9.94 4.99 -10.27
N GLY A 48 9.09 5.60 -9.46
CA GLY A 48 7.71 5.18 -9.27
C GLY A 48 7.22 5.36 -7.84
N ASP A 49 5.91 5.37 -7.70
CA ASP A 49 5.25 5.69 -6.45
C ASP A 49 5.07 4.45 -5.59
N ILE A 50 4.94 4.71 -4.28
CA ILE A 50 4.77 3.69 -3.25
C ILE A 50 3.31 3.72 -2.79
N LEU A 51 2.71 2.54 -2.65
CA LEU A 51 1.41 2.36 -2.00
C LEU A 51 1.58 1.46 -0.78
N MET A 52 1.30 1.99 0.40
CA MET A 52 1.38 1.25 1.66
C MET A 52 -0.02 1.06 2.25
N PHE A 53 -0.36 -0.18 2.61
CA PHE A 53 -1.63 -0.50 3.25
C PHE A 53 -1.51 -0.47 4.78
N LEU A 54 -2.42 0.24 5.46
CA LEU A 54 -2.58 0.24 6.92
C LEU A 54 -4.07 0.12 7.29
N THR A 55 -4.38 -0.05 8.57
CA THR A 55 -5.71 -0.52 8.97
C THR A 55 -6.70 0.61 9.30
N GLY A 56 -6.21 1.82 9.58
CA GLY A 56 -7.07 2.94 9.94
C GLY A 56 -6.37 4.29 10.02
N GLN A 57 -7.16 5.34 10.23
CA GLN A 57 -6.73 6.73 10.24
C GLN A 57 -5.55 7.01 11.19
N GLU A 58 -5.62 6.54 12.43
CA GLU A 58 -4.58 6.81 13.45
C GLU A 58 -3.20 6.29 13.02
N GLU A 59 -3.12 5.02 12.63
CA GLU A 59 -1.89 4.42 12.09
C GLU A 59 -1.39 5.16 10.84
N ILE A 60 -2.29 5.57 9.95
CA ILE A 60 -1.94 6.27 8.71
C ILE A 60 -1.30 7.64 9.03
N GLU A 61 -1.93 8.41 9.91
CA GLU A 61 -1.43 9.74 10.30
C GLU A 61 -0.09 9.65 11.04
N GLU A 62 0.06 8.64 11.90
CA GLU A 62 1.33 8.35 12.56
C GLU A 62 2.42 7.98 11.56
N ALA A 63 2.14 7.04 10.65
CA ALA A 63 3.08 6.62 9.62
C ALA A 63 3.52 7.80 8.75
N CYS A 64 2.59 8.65 8.32
CA CYS A 64 2.91 9.84 7.52
C CYS A 64 3.88 10.78 8.25
N LYS A 65 3.65 11.03 9.54
CA LYS A 65 4.53 11.88 10.36
C LYS A 65 5.92 11.27 10.52
N ARG A 66 5.99 9.97 10.81
CA ARG A 66 7.24 9.25 11.05
C ARG A 66 8.08 9.14 9.78
N ILE A 67 7.47 8.77 8.66
CA ILE A 67 8.12 8.73 7.34
C ILE A 67 8.70 10.11 7.00
N LYS A 68 7.90 11.18 7.15
CA LYS A 68 8.38 12.53 6.87
C LYS A 68 9.60 12.89 7.72
N ARG A 69 9.53 12.62 9.03
CA ARG A 69 10.63 12.90 9.95
C ARG A 69 11.90 12.13 9.59
N GLU A 70 11.78 10.87 9.20
CA GLU A 70 12.91 10.05 8.79
C GLU A 70 13.54 10.58 7.51
N ILE A 71 12.74 10.90 6.49
CA ILE A 71 13.23 11.48 5.23
C ILE A 71 13.91 12.84 5.45
N ASP A 72 13.30 13.73 6.23
CA ASP A 72 13.88 15.04 6.56
C ASP A 72 15.25 14.90 7.28
N GLY A 73 15.48 13.77 7.96
CA GLY A 73 16.73 13.45 8.66
C GLY A 73 17.85 12.85 7.80
N LEU A 74 17.56 12.42 6.56
CA LEU A 74 18.56 11.76 5.68
C LEU A 74 19.47 12.74 4.93
N GLY A 75 19.19 14.04 4.99
CA GLY A 75 20.01 15.08 4.37
C GLY A 75 19.66 15.38 2.91
N PRO A 76 20.42 16.29 2.27
CA PRO A 76 20.05 16.86 0.97
C PRO A 76 20.24 15.90 -0.21
N ASP A 77 21.05 14.85 -0.05
CA ASP A 77 21.39 13.91 -1.12
C ASP A 77 20.25 12.96 -1.49
N VAL A 78 19.24 12.85 -0.63
CA VAL A 78 18.06 12.01 -0.82
C VAL A 78 16.98 12.79 -1.56
N GLY A 79 16.27 12.14 -2.49
CA GLY A 79 15.17 12.76 -3.22
C GLY A 79 14.00 13.13 -2.31
N ASP A 80 13.17 14.07 -2.72
CA ASP A 80 12.03 14.47 -1.89
C ASP A 80 10.94 13.40 -1.92
N LEU A 81 10.31 13.13 -0.77
CA LEU A 81 9.20 12.19 -0.64
C LEU A 81 7.91 12.92 -0.25
N LYS A 82 6.90 12.91 -1.13
CA LYS A 82 5.56 13.43 -0.82
C LYS A 82 4.71 12.33 -0.20
N CYS A 83 4.35 12.46 1.07
CA CYS A 83 3.48 11.53 1.77
C CYS A 83 2.01 11.99 1.75
N ILE A 84 1.10 11.11 1.32
CA ILE A 84 -0.33 11.42 1.16
C ILE A 84 -1.18 10.36 1.89
N PRO A 85 -1.94 10.73 2.94
CA PRO A 85 -2.86 9.82 3.62
C PRO A 85 -4.12 9.57 2.78
N LEU A 86 -4.69 8.36 2.86
CA LEU A 86 -5.94 8.01 2.19
C LEU A 86 -6.82 7.05 3.04
N TYR A 87 -7.86 7.60 3.66
CA TYR A 87 -8.86 6.86 4.44
C TYR A 87 -10.26 7.49 4.28
N SER A 88 -11.31 6.75 4.67
CA SER A 88 -12.71 7.04 4.28
C SER A 88 -13.26 8.37 4.79
N THR A 89 -12.78 8.85 5.94
CA THR A 89 -13.23 10.09 6.58
C THR A 89 -12.53 11.34 6.04
N LEU A 90 -11.56 11.21 5.13
CA LEU A 90 -10.93 12.38 4.50
C LEU A 90 -11.94 13.15 3.64
N PRO A 91 -11.97 14.49 3.72
CA PRO A 91 -12.68 15.33 2.77
C PRO A 91 -12.31 15.01 1.30
N PRO A 92 -13.25 15.08 0.34
CA PRO A 92 -13.00 14.72 -1.05
C PRO A 92 -11.82 15.45 -1.70
N ASN A 93 -11.62 16.73 -1.39
CA ASN A 93 -10.49 17.53 -1.89
C ASN A 93 -9.14 16.99 -1.39
N LEU A 94 -9.09 16.43 -0.17
CA LEU A 94 -7.88 15.79 0.35
C LEU A 94 -7.66 14.40 -0.25
N GLN A 95 -8.72 13.64 -0.52
CA GLN A 95 -8.61 12.36 -1.22
C GLN A 95 -8.07 12.53 -2.64
N GLN A 96 -8.45 13.59 -3.35
CA GLN A 96 -7.97 13.88 -4.71
C GLN A 96 -6.46 14.15 -4.78
N ARG A 97 -5.79 14.44 -3.65
CA ARG A 97 -4.35 14.66 -3.61
C ARG A 97 -3.54 13.45 -4.07
N ILE A 98 -4.11 12.25 -4.01
CA ILE A 98 -3.46 11.03 -4.52
C ILE A 98 -3.14 11.10 -6.03
N PHE A 99 -3.83 11.96 -6.77
CA PHE A 99 -3.61 12.22 -8.20
C PHE A 99 -2.53 13.29 -8.45
N GLU A 100 -2.01 13.95 -7.42
CA GLU A 100 -0.88 14.86 -7.56
C GLU A 100 0.35 14.09 -8.09
N ALA A 101 1.15 14.76 -8.92
CA ALA A 101 2.43 14.25 -9.36
C ALA A 101 3.42 14.11 -8.19
N PRO A 102 4.35 13.14 -8.25
CA PRO A 102 5.48 13.09 -7.32
C PRO A 102 6.35 14.35 -7.45
N PRO A 103 7.15 14.67 -6.42
CA PRO A 103 8.18 15.70 -6.52
C PRO A 103 9.12 15.44 -7.70
N PRO A 104 9.70 16.49 -8.32
CA PRO A 104 10.70 16.30 -9.35
C PRO A 104 11.97 15.66 -8.78
N ASP A 105 12.76 15.04 -9.67
CA ASP A 105 14.09 14.57 -9.28
C ASP A 105 15.00 15.75 -8.96
N LYS A 106 15.94 15.51 -8.04
CA LYS A 106 16.98 16.49 -7.71
C LYS A 106 18.08 16.51 -8.77
N SER A 107 18.83 17.61 -8.83
CA SER A 107 19.93 17.80 -9.78
C SER A 107 21.09 16.82 -9.60
N ASN A 108 21.23 16.23 -8.42
CA ASN A 108 22.19 15.16 -8.11
C ASN A 108 21.74 13.77 -8.60
N GLY A 109 20.58 13.66 -9.24
CA GLY A 109 20.02 12.40 -9.74
C GLY A 109 19.12 11.67 -8.75
N ALA A 110 18.93 12.18 -7.53
CA ALA A 110 18.07 11.55 -6.54
C ALA A 110 16.58 11.65 -6.91
N ILE A 111 15.87 10.52 -6.80
CA ILE A 111 14.50 10.37 -7.33
C ILE A 111 13.48 11.00 -6.39
N GLY A 112 12.66 11.90 -6.92
CA GLY A 112 11.47 12.39 -6.22
C GLY A 112 10.36 11.34 -6.27
N ARG A 113 9.77 11.00 -5.12
CA ARG A 113 8.72 9.98 -5.02
C ARG A 113 7.48 10.49 -4.31
N LYS A 114 6.33 9.88 -4.63
CA LYS A 114 5.11 9.99 -3.82
C LYS A 114 4.86 8.66 -3.13
N ILE A 115 4.42 8.73 -1.88
CA ILE A 115 3.84 7.59 -1.17
C ILE A 115 2.40 7.90 -0.81
N VAL A 116 1.51 6.96 -1.15
CA VAL A 116 0.13 6.96 -0.66
C VAL A 116 0.03 5.92 0.46
N VAL A 117 -0.40 6.37 1.64
CA VAL A 117 -0.62 5.51 2.80
C VAL A 117 -2.12 5.34 2.99
N SER A 118 -2.64 4.13 2.77
CA SER A 118 -4.08 3.92 2.62
C SER A 118 -4.63 2.74 3.39
N THR A 119 -5.93 2.82 3.70
CA THR A 119 -6.75 1.65 4.03
C THR A 119 -7.03 0.79 2.77
N ASN A 120 -7.91 -0.20 2.90
CA ASN A 120 -8.36 -1.01 1.75
C ASN A 120 -9.16 -0.21 0.68
N ILE A 121 -9.39 1.09 0.85
CA ILE A 121 -9.97 1.96 -0.19
C ILE A 121 -9.12 1.93 -1.47
N ALA A 122 -7.80 1.87 -1.33
CA ALA A 122 -6.88 1.75 -2.45
C ALA A 122 -6.80 0.33 -3.05
N GLU A 123 -7.50 -0.68 -2.50
CA GLU A 123 -7.49 -2.05 -3.02
C GLU A 123 -8.28 -2.11 -4.34
N THR A 124 -9.55 -1.68 -4.32
CA THR A 124 -10.47 -1.84 -5.45
C THR A 124 -10.87 -0.52 -6.12
N SER A 125 -11.10 0.53 -5.33
CA SER A 125 -12.05 1.59 -5.73
C SER A 125 -11.42 2.81 -6.41
N LEU A 126 -10.10 2.92 -6.42
CA LEU A 126 -9.39 4.06 -7.03
C LEU A 126 -8.28 3.54 -7.94
N THR A 127 -7.82 4.35 -8.90
CA THR A 127 -6.63 4.06 -9.70
C THR A 127 -5.60 5.14 -9.40
N ILE A 128 -4.52 4.78 -8.73
CA ILE A 128 -3.42 5.69 -8.43
C ILE A 128 -2.34 5.39 -9.47
N ASP A 129 -2.24 6.27 -10.46
CA ASP A 129 -1.23 6.14 -11.50
C ASP A 129 0.17 6.32 -10.91
N GLY A 130 1.15 5.64 -11.51
CA GLY A 130 2.56 5.73 -11.10
C GLY A 130 3.00 4.75 -10.01
N VAL A 131 2.07 4.07 -9.33
CA VAL A 131 2.40 3.06 -8.31
C VAL A 131 3.09 1.86 -8.93
N VAL A 132 4.30 1.56 -8.46
CA VAL A 132 5.05 0.35 -8.84
C VAL A 132 5.60 -0.41 -7.63
N PHE A 133 5.54 0.19 -6.44
CA PHE A 133 5.91 -0.47 -5.19
C PHE A 133 4.69 -0.56 -4.29
N VAL A 134 4.38 -1.77 -3.82
CA VAL A 134 3.31 -2.01 -2.84
C VAL A 134 3.91 -2.57 -1.56
N ILE A 135 3.52 -2.04 -0.41
CA ILE A 135 3.85 -2.59 0.90
C ILE A 135 2.55 -3.09 1.53
N ASP A 136 2.50 -4.39 1.81
CA ASP A 136 1.30 -5.08 2.32
C ASP A 136 1.59 -5.78 3.66
N PRO A 137 1.19 -5.17 4.79
CA PRO A 137 1.24 -5.82 6.09
C PRO A 137 0.29 -7.02 6.24
N GLY A 138 -0.66 -7.21 5.34
CA GLY A 138 -1.58 -8.36 5.39
C GLY A 138 -2.77 -8.19 6.34
N PHE A 139 -3.06 -6.97 6.82
CA PHE A 139 -4.18 -6.69 7.72
C PHE A 139 -5.20 -5.69 7.13
N SER A 140 -6.43 -5.76 7.64
CA SER A 140 -7.50 -4.80 7.38
C SER A 140 -8.48 -4.76 8.56
N LYS A 141 -9.19 -3.65 8.74
CA LYS A 141 -10.34 -3.61 9.65
C LYS A 141 -11.54 -4.29 8.99
N GLN A 142 -12.05 -5.34 9.62
CA GLN A 142 -13.18 -6.13 9.15
C GLN A 142 -14.32 -6.07 10.15
N LYS A 143 -15.55 -6.00 9.64
CA LYS A 143 -16.76 -6.08 10.46
C LYS A 143 -16.97 -7.53 10.87
N VAL A 144 -16.97 -7.78 12.17
CA VAL A 144 -17.22 -9.08 12.77
C VAL A 144 -18.51 -8.99 13.57
N TYR A 145 -19.46 -9.86 13.26
CA TYR A 145 -20.72 -9.98 13.98
C TYR A 145 -20.68 -11.18 14.92
N ASN A 146 -20.94 -10.96 16.21
CA ASN A 146 -21.10 -12.04 17.18
C ASN A 146 -22.60 -12.34 17.37
N PRO A 147 -23.11 -13.46 16.85
CA PRO A 147 -24.55 -13.77 16.87
C PRO A 147 -25.09 -14.09 18.27
N ARG A 148 -24.22 -14.50 19.20
CA ARG A 148 -24.64 -14.84 20.58
C ARG A 148 -25.02 -13.59 21.38
N ILE A 149 -24.25 -12.52 21.21
CA ILE A 149 -24.47 -11.25 21.91
C ILE A 149 -25.13 -10.18 21.03
N ARG A 150 -25.33 -10.47 19.72
CA ARG A 150 -25.91 -9.58 18.71
C ARG A 150 -25.18 -8.24 18.56
N VAL A 151 -23.86 -8.26 18.68
CA VAL A 151 -23.00 -7.08 18.54
C VAL A 151 -22.17 -7.17 17.26
N GLU A 152 -22.11 -6.07 16.53
CA GLU A 152 -21.15 -5.85 15.44
C GLU A 152 -19.94 -5.08 15.99
N SER A 153 -18.73 -5.52 15.63
CA SER A 153 -17.48 -4.89 16.03
C SER A 153 -16.54 -4.80 14.84
N LEU A 154 -15.68 -3.78 14.82
CA LEU A 154 -14.66 -3.60 13.79
C LEU A 154 -13.31 -4.04 14.35
N LEU A 155 -12.81 -5.19 13.88
CA LEU A 155 -11.57 -5.78 14.37
C LEU A 155 -10.51 -5.73 13.27
N VAL A 156 -9.26 -5.49 13.66
CA VAL A 156 -8.12 -5.71 12.78
C VAL A 156 -7.98 -7.22 12.59
N SER A 157 -7.95 -7.66 11.34
CA SER A 157 -7.89 -9.08 11.00
C SER A 157 -7.05 -9.30 9.74
N PRO A 158 -6.43 -10.49 9.60
CA PRO A 158 -5.70 -10.86 8.38
C PRO A 158 -6.59 -10.74 7.14
N ILE A 159 -6.00 -10.34 6.03
CA ILE A 159 -6.69 -10.27 4.73
C ILE A 159 -6.78 -11.65 4.09
N SER A 160 -7.72 -11.80 3.16
CA SER A 160 -7.82 -13.00 2.34
C SER A 160 -6.68 -13.09 1.33
N LYS A 161 -6.40 -14.29 0.81
CA LYS A 161 -5.49 -14.50 -0.33
C LYS A 161 -5.88 -13.66 -1.55
N ALA A 162 -7.19 -13.53 -1.80
CA ALA A 162 -7.71 -12.72 -2.90
C ALA A 162 -7.38 -11.23 -2.70
N SER A 163 -7.57 -10.70 -1.49
CA SER A 163 -7.18 -9.33 -1.16
C SER A 163 -5.68 -9.10 -1.30
N ALA A 164 -4.85 -10.03 -0.81
CA ALA A 164 -3.39 -9.95 -0.96
C ALA A 164 -2.95 -9.96 -2.44
N GLN A 165 -3.69 -10.64 -3.32
CA GLN A 165 -3.46 -10.62 -4.77
C GLN A 165 -3.91 -9.30 -5.40
N GLN A 166 -5.07 -8.77 -5.00
CA GLN A 166 -5.55 -7.47 -5.47
C GLN A 166 -4.60 -6.33 -5.08
N ARG A 167 -4.11 -6.34 -3.83
CA ARG A 167 -3.11 -5.38 -3.34
C ARG A 167 -1.81 -5.47 -4.13
N ALA A 168 -1.27 -6.68 -4.33
CA ALA A 168 -0.07 -6.87 -5.15
C ALA A 168 -0.28 -6.38 -6.60
N GLY A 169 -1.44 -6.65 -7.19
CA GLY A 169 -1.78 -6.21 -8.55
C GLY A 169 -1.79 -4.69 -8.75
N ARG A 170 -1.82 -3.89 -7.67
CA ARG A 170 -1.71 -2.43 -7.75
C ARG A 170 -0.35 -1.97 -8.28
N ALA A 171 0.72 -2.72 -8.01
CA ALA A 171 2.07 -2.43 -8.50
C ALA A 171 2.24 -2.71 -10.01
N GLY A 172 1.41 -3.58 -10.59
CA GLY A 172 1.53 -4.05 -11.97
C GLY A 172 0.64 -3.32 -12.98
N ARG A 173 0.05 -2.17 -12.63
CA ARG A 173 -0.95 -1.51 -13.48
C ARG A 173 -0.37 -0.79 -14.68
N THR A 174 0.78 -0.16 -14.53
CA THR A 174 1.40 0.69 -15.57
C THR A 174 2.65 0.07 -16.18
N ARG A 175 3.38 -0.72 -15.39
CA ARG A 175 4.63 -1.41 -15.76
C ARG A 175 4.97 -2.47 -14.72
N PRO A 176 6.03 -3.28 -14.89
CA PRO A 176 6.47 -4.22 -13.87
C PRO A 176 6.71 -3.53 -12.53
N GLY A 177 6.34 -4.20 -11.44
CA GLY A 177 6.41 -3.65 -10.09
C GLY A 177 6.82 -4.68 -9.04
N LYS A 178 6.91 -4.23 -7.80
CA LYS A 178 7.29 -5.04 -6.64
C LYS A 178 6.23 -4.94 -5.54
N CYS A 179 5.93 -6.05 -4.88
CA CYS A 179 5.06 -6.10 -3.71
C CYS A 179 5.82 -6.74 -2.54
N PHE A 180 5.96 -5.97 -1.47
CA PHE A 180 6.62 -6.37 -0.23
C PHE A 180 5.55 -6.76 0.80
N ARG A 181 5.40 -8.06 1.02
CA ARG A 181 4.48 -8.63 2.02
C ARG A 181 5.22 -8.76 3.34
N LEU A 182 4.72 -8.10 4.39
CA LEU A 182 5.36 -8.10 5.72
C LEU A 182 4.93 -9.32 6.56
N TYR A 183 4.78 -10.44 5.89
CA TYR A 183 4.42 -11.73 6.45
C TYR A 183 5.13 -12.82 5.68
N THR A 184 5.32 -13.96 6.32
CA THR A 184 6.02 -15.10 5.72
C THR A 184 5.22 -15.74 4.60
N GLU A 185 5.90 -16.38 3.65
CA GLU A 185 5.25 -17.14 2.60
C GLU A 185 4.37 -18.28 3.18
N LYS A 186 4.79 -18.86 4.31
CA LYS A 186 4.00 -19.86 5.05
C LYS A 186 2.68 -19.29 5.58
N ALA A 187 2.67 -18.04 6.05
CA ALA A 187 1.44 -17.39 6.50
C ALA A 187 0.51 -17.02 5.34
N TYR A 188 1.07 -16.82 4.14
CA TYR A 188 0.29 -16.59 2.93
C TYR A 188 -0.39 -17.87 2.41
N LYS A 189 0.31 -19.01 2.46
CA LYS A 189 -0.15 -20.33 1.98
C LYS A 189 -1.23 -20.93 2.87
#